data_AF-A0A8J7ML34-F1
#
_entry.id   AF-A0A8J7ML34-F1
#
_cell.length_a   1.000
_cell.length_b   1.000
_cell.length_c   1.000
_cell.angle_alpha   90.00
_cell.angle_beta   90.00
_cell.angle_gamma   90.00
#
_symmetry.space_group_name_H-M   'P 1'
#
loop_
_entity.id
_entity.type
_entity.pdbx_description
1 polymer ?
#
loop_
_entity_poly.entity_id
_entity_poly.type
_entity_poly.pdbx_seq_one_letter_code
_entity_poly.pdbx_strand_id
1 'polypeptide(L)'
;NAAKTRDKDFVEHIFVTNTHNYLLLFTSQGRCHWLRVYEIPKGAKASKGRAIQNLLKLPPGDKIKAYIPIEDLKDEEFLKSHNLIFATKKGIVKKTDVTAYSRPRTNGVNALTVREDDELIEVKLTDGTNHIILATREGKAIRFHEKDVREMGRTATGVKGIKLGSFENNVVIGMVCVAEDGLKTILVVSENGIGKRTVLDAYRPQTRGGKGSKTINVTEKTGHLIAIKAATEDDDMVIINKSGITIRLAVKNVPTTGRATQGVKLIDLRKKDAIADVGLIIDGQLEEDAPEELETGVVLDTEVSDETTVADSDESSNDSTDSNDSTETTDSSEEEE
;
A
#
# COMPACT_ATOMS: atom_id res chain seq x y z
N ASN A 1 38.88 18.30 0.93
CA ASN A 1 37.69 18.31 1.81
C ASN A 1 36.41 18.47 1.00
N ALA A 2 35.95 17.39 0.36
CA ALA A 2 34.64 17.30 -0.32
C ALA A 2 34.40 15.82 -0.74
N ALA A 3 34.13 14.92 0.22
CA ALA A 3 33.85 13.51 -0.08
C ALA A 3 33.20 12.75 1.11
N LYS A 4 32.17 13.30 1.75
CA LYS A 4 31.49 12.64 2.90
C LYS A 4 29.95 12.62 2.79
N THR A 5 29.42 12.57 1.56
CA THR A 5 27.95 12.53 1.35
C THR A 5 27.54 11.48 0.32
N ARG A 6 28.14 10.28 0.36
CA ARG A 6 27.68 9.13 -0.42
C ARG A 6 27.45 7.93 0.51
N ASP A 7 26.21 7.45 0.44
CA ASP A 7 25.66 6.21 1.01
C ASP A 7 25.50 6.16 2.54
N LYS A 8 24.54 6.95 3.03
CA LYS A 8 23.87 6.66 4.30
C LYS A 8 22.85 5.55 4.04
N ASP A 9 23.14 4.34 4.52
CA ASP A 9 22.17 3.25 4.57
C ASP A 9 21.11 3.58 5.62
N PHE A 10 19.84 3.36 5.30
CA PHE A 10 18.73 3.61 6.21
C PHE A 10 17.89 2.35 6.38
N VAL A 11 17.15 2.29 7.49
CA VAL A 11 16.29 1.16 7.80
C VAL A 11 14.95 1.38 7.11
N GLU A 12 14.69 0.61 6.05
CA GLU A 12 13.42 0.63 5.30
C GLU A 12 12.29 -0.11 6.07
N HIS A 13 12.68 -1.13 6.85
CA HIS A 13 11.74 -2.04 7.51
C HIS A 13 12.21 -2.43 8.91
N ILE A 14 11.30 -2.35 9.88
CA ILE A 14 11.48 -2.83 11.25
C ILE A 14 10.30 -3.72 11.59
N PHE A 15 10.58 -4.89 12.17
CA PHE A 15 9.55 -5.80 12.65
C PHE A 15 10.09 -6.63 13.81
N VAL A 16 9.20 -7.05 14.70
CA VAL A 16 9.50 -7.95 15.81
C VAL A 16 9.01 -9.35 15.45
N THR A 17 9.86 -10.36 15.67
CA THR A 17 9.51 -11.76 15.42
C THR A 17 10.42 -12.68 16.25
N ASN A 18 10.06 -13.96 16.35
CA ASN A 18 10.90 -14.96 17.02
C ASN A 18 11.98 -15.49 16.06
N THR A 19 13.16 -15.83 16.60
CA THR A 19 14.27 -16.42 15.84
C THR A 19 13.93 -17.73 15.14
N HIS A 20 12.93 -18.47 15.63
CA HIS A 20 12.48 -19.71 15.02
C HIS A 20 11.49 -19.52 13.87
N ASN A 21 10.95 -18.31 13.67
CA ASN A 21 9.97 -18.05 12.64
C ASN A 21 10.60 -18.17 11.24
N TYR A 22 9.75 -18.44 10.26
CA TYR A 22 10.06 -18.23 8.85
C TYR A 22 9.74 -16.80 8.45
N LEU A 23 10.62 -16.20 7.66
CA LEU A 23 10.38 -14.97 6.95
C LEU A 23 10.13 -15.30 5.48
N LEU A 24 8.89 -15.13 5.03
CA LEU A 24 8.55 -15.22 3.62
C LEU A 24 8.90 -13.89 2.96
N LEU A 25 9.79 -13.92 1.98
CA LEU A 25 10.33 -12.74 1.31
C LEU A 25 9.84 -12.71 -0.13
N PHE A 26 9.12 -11.66 -0.48
CA PHE A 26 8.50 -11.50 -1.80
C PHE A 26 9.25 -10.47 -2.63
N THR A 27 9.54 -10.82 -3.88
CA THR A 27 10.35 -10.00 -4.78
C THR A 27 9.50 -9.19 -5.76
N SER A 28 10.09 -8.16 -6.36
CA SER A 28 9.47 -7.33 -7.41
C SER A 28 8.93 -8.13 -8.60
N GLN A 29 9.62 -9.22 -8.95
CA GLN A 29 9.19 -10.14 -10.02
C GLN A 29 8.16 -11.18 -9.55
N GLY A 30 7.64 -11.07 -8.34
CA GLY A 30 6.60 -11.95 -7.82
C GLY A 30 7.13 -13.31 -7.39
N ARG A 31 8.38 -13.41 -6.93
CA ARG A 31 8.94 -14.65 -6.36
C ARG A 31 8.81 -14.64 -4.84
N CYS A 32 8.64 -15.81 -4.24
CA CYS A 32 8.70 -16.02 -2.80
C CYS A 32 9.92 -16.84 -2.43
N HIS A 33 10.66 -16.37 -1.44
CA HIS A 33 11.76 -17.06 -0.78
C HIS A 33 11.44 -17.23 0.71
N TRP A 34 12.10 -18.18 1.35
CA TRP A 34 12.00 -18.38 2.79
C TRP A 34 13.38 -18.19 3.40
N LEU A 35 13.41 -17.50 4.52
CA LEU A 35 14.60 -17.33 5.33
C LEU A 35 14.21 -17.65 6.77
N ARG A 36 14.96 -18.52 7.46
CA ARG A 36 14.74 -18.66 8.90
C ARG A 36 15.34 -17.44 9.59
N VAL A 37 14.63 -16.88 10.56
CA VAL A 37 15.09 -15.64 11.22
C VAL A 37 16.47 -15.83 11.87
N TYR A 38 16.77 -17.00 12.44
CA TYR A 38 18.10 -17.31 12.99
C TYR A 38 19.24 -17.36 11.94
N GLU A 39 18.94 -17.49 10.64
CA GLU A 39 19.94 -17.45 9.56
C GLU A 39 20.41 -16.03 9.26
N ILE A 40 19.64 -15.02 9.72
CA ILE A 40 20.04 -13.62 9.64
C ILE A 40 21.19 -13.41 10.63
N PRO A 41 22.37 -12.96 10.16
CA PRO A 41 23.51 -12.74 11.04
C PRO A 41 23.17 -11.71 12.12
N LYS A 42 23.39 -12.08 13.37
CA LYS A 42 23.31 -11.14 14.50
C LYS A 42 24.39 -10.08 14.31
N GLY A 43 23.98 -8.81 14.31
CA GLY A 43 24.88 -7.67 14.27
C GLY A 43 24.70 -6.81 15.50
N ALA A 44 25.74 -6.04 15.86
CA ALA A 44 25.55 -4.91 16.76
C ALA A 44 24.61 -3.89 16.10
N LYS A 45 23.88 -3.09 16.90
CA LYS A 45 22.91 -2.09 16.43
C LYS A 45 23.50 -1.11 15.39
N ALA A 46 24.78 -0.74 15.53
CA ALA A 46 25.50 0.14 14.60
C ALA A 46 26.07 -0.58 13.36
N SER A 47 25.88 -1.90 13.25
CA SER A 47 26.36 -2.69 12.12
C SER A 47 25.42 -2.52 10.92
N LYS A 48 25.98 -2.40 9.71
CA LYS A 48 25.23 -2.42 8.45
C LYS A 48 24.59 -3.78 8.15
N GLY A 49 24.84 -4.80 8.98
CA GLY A 49 24.35 -6.15 8.77
C GLY A 49 24.98 -6.79 7.52
N ARG A 50 24.25 -7.75 6.93
CA ARG A 50 24.64 -8.44 5.70
C ARG A 50 23.63 -8.13 4.61
N ALA A 51 24.12 -7.84 3.40
CA ALA A 51 23.25 -7.63 2.25
C ALA A 51 22.33 -8.85 2.04
N ILE A 52 21.02 -8.60 1.94
CA ILE A 52 20.00 -9.66 1.80
C ILE A 52 20.20 -10.52 0.53
N GLN A 53 20.78 -9.93 -0.52
CA GLN A 53 21.18 -10.61 -1.76
C GLN A 53 22.26 -11.69 -1.55
N ASN A 54 23.00 -11.64 -0.44
CA ASN A 54 23.98 -12.67 -0.11
C ASN A 54 23.35 -13.84 0.65
N LEU A 55 22.18 -13.64 1.26
CA LEU A 55 21.42 -14.67 1.97
C LEU A 55 20.45 -15.39 1.02
N LEU A 56 19.91 -14.66 0.04
CA LEU A 56 19.03 -15.18 -0.99
C LEU A 56 19.70 -15.13 -2.35
N LYS A 57 19.69 -16.25 -3.09
CA LYS A 57 20.16 -16.29 -4.49
C LYS A 57 19.15 -15.60 -5.42
N LEU A 58 19.09 -14.27 -5.37
CA LEU A 58 18.19 -13.46 -6.19
C LEU A 58 18.78 -13.22 -7.58
N PRO A 59 17.95 -13.19 -8.64
CA PRO A 59 18.38 -12.72 -9.95
C PRO A 59 18.87 -11.27 -9.90
N PRO A 60 19.81 -10.87 -10.78
CA PRO A 60 20.23 -9.48 -10.88
C PRO A 60 19.04 -8.53 -11.13
N GLY A 61 18.94 -7.48 -10.31
CA GLY A 61 17.89 -6.46 -10.43
C GLY A 61 16.57 -6.78 -9.72
N ASP A 62 16.35 -8.02 -9.25
CA ASP A 62 15.16 -8.37 -8.48
C ASP A 62 15.31 -7.93 -7.01
N LYS A 63 14.36 -7.14 -6.51
CA LYS A 63 14.41 -6.55 -5.17
C LYS A 63 13.33 -7.15 -4.27
N ILE A 64 13.60 -7.27 -2.98
CA ILE A 64 12.54 -7.59 -2.00
C ILE A 64 11.58 -6.40 -1.92
N LYS A 65 10.28 -6.70 -1.85
CA LYS A 65 9.18 -5.73 -1.79
C LYS A 65 8.26 -5.95 -0.60
N ALA A 66 8.21 -7.16 -0.07
CA ALA A 66 7.43 -7.47 1.13
C ALA A 66 8.04 -8.64 1.90
N TYR A 67 7.73 -8.69 3.19
CA TYR A 67 8.12 -9.77 4.07
C TYR A 67 6.94 -10.15 4.98
N ILE A 68 6.73 -11.44 5.20
CA ILE A 68 5.67 -11.96 6.06
C ILE A 68 6.30 -12.95 7.05
N PRO A 69 6.39 -12.61 8.34
CA PRO A 69 6.79 -13.57 9.35
C PRO A 69 5.68 -14.60 9.55
N ILE A 70 6.03 -15.88 9.57
CA ILE A 70 5.14 -17.00 9.91
C ILE A 70 5.85 -17.85 10.95
N GLU A 71 5.15 -18.12 12.06
CA GLU A 71 5.70 -18.89 13.17
C GLU A 71 5.95 -20.35 12.79
N ASP A 72 4.89 -21.07 12.41
CA ASP A 72 4.99 -22.46 11.97
C ASP A 72 4.32 -22.68 10.61
N LEU A 73 5.10 -23.19 9.65
CA LEU A 73 4.61 -23.61 8.33
C LEU A 73 3.93 -24.98 8.36
N LYS A 74 3.74 -25.57 9.54
CA LYS A 74 3.01 -26.83 9.76
C LYS A 74 1.70 -26.65 10.52
N ASP A 75 1.41 -25.45 11.02
CA ASP A 75 0.14 -25.15 11.66
C ASP A 75 -0.98 -25.12 10.63
N GLU A 76 -1.69 -26.24 10.45
CA GLU A 76 -2.74 -26.33 9.44
C GLU A 76 -3.92 -25.39 9.71
N GLU A 77 -4.22 -25.07 10.97
CA GLU A 77 -5.34 -24.20 11.32
C GLU A 77 -5.03 -22.76 10.93
N PHE A 78 -3.84 -22.27 11.30
CA PHE A 78 -3.36 -20.96 10.88
C PHE A 78 -3.28 -20.86 9.36
N LEU A 79 -2.67 -21.84 8.69
CA LEU A 79 -2.44 -21.78 7.25
C LEU A 79 -3.74 -21.77 6.45
N LYS A 80 -4.78 -22.50 6.88
CA LYS A 80 -6.09 -22.56 6.20
C LYS A 80 -7.00 -21.36 6.52
N SER A 81 -6.77 -20.69 7.64
CA SER A 81 -7.55 -19.49 8.03
C SER A 81 -6.96 -18.20 7.48
N HIS A 82 -5.71 -18.22 7.00
CA HIS A 82 -5.02 -17.02 6.55
C HIS A 82 -4.74 -17.00 5.05
N ASN A 83 -4.70 -15.79 4.52
CA ASN A 83 -4.49 -15.48 3.12
C ASN A 83 -3.37 -14.46 2.94
N LEU A 84 -2.66 -14.57 1.81
CA LEU A 84 -1.76 -13.54 1.31
C LEU A 84 -2.46 -12.72 0.22
N ILE A 85 -2.59 -11.42 0.46
CA ILE A 85 -3.03 -10.44 -0.53
C ILE A 85 -1.80 -9.79 -1.15
N PHE A 86 -1.74 -9.84 -2.48
CA PHE A 86 -0.71 -9.22 -3.29
C PHE A 86 -1.28 -7.98 -3.96
N ALA A 87 -0.48 -6.92 -4.10
CA ALA A 87 -0.79 -5.76 -4.94
C ALA A 87 0.38 -5.42 -5.86
N THR A 88 0.06 -5.01 -7.09
CA THR A 88 1.03 -4.56 -8.08
C THR A 88 0.89 -3.08 -8.40
N LYS A 89 1.94 -2.51 -8.98
CA LYS A 89 2.01 -1.10 -9.41
C LYS A 89 0.92 -0.74 -10.40
N LYS A 90 0.52 -1.66 -11.28
CA LYS A 90 -0.56 -1.46 -12.26
C LYS A 90 -1.97 -1.72 -11.70
N GLY A 91 -2.09 -1.90 -10.38
CA GLY A 91 -3.38 -2.04 -9.71
C GLY A 91 -4.01 -3.42 -9.86
N ILE A 92 -3.19 -4.46 -10.05
CA ILE A 92 -3.63 -5.84 -9.95
C ILE A 92 -3.53 -6.29 -8.50
N VAL A 93 -4.53 -7.04 -8.04
CA VAL A 93 -4.54 -7.71 -6.75
C VAL A 93 -4.73 -9.21 -6.92
N LYS A 94 -4.18 -9.98 -5.98
CA LYS A 94 -4.37 -11.43 -5.95
C LYS A 94 -4.47 -11.91 -4.52
N LYS A 95 -5.32 -12.91 -4.29
CA LYS A 95 -5.40 -13.63 -3.03
C LYS A 95 -4.90 -15.06 -3.20
N THR A 96 -4.03 -15.50 -2.32
CA THR A 96 -3.55 -16.89 -2.28
C THR A 96 -3.50 -17.38 -0.83
N ASP A 97 -4.09 -18.54 -0.60
CA ASP A 97 -4.03 -19.27 0.67
C ASP A 97 -2.57 -19.51 1.12
N VAL A 98 -2.28 -19.28 2.40
CA VAL A 98 -0.93 -19.39 2.97
C VAL A 98 -0.40 -20.84 2.90
N THR A 99 -1.27 -21.86 2.93
CA THR A 99 -0.91 -23.27 2.73
C THR A 99 -0.10 -23.50 1.46
N ALA A 100 -0.29 -22.69 0.41
CA ALA A 100 0.47 -22.77 -0.83
C ALA A 100 1.98 -22.50 -0.66
N TYR A 101 2.37 -21.92 0.49
CA TYR A 101 3.73 -21.55 0.86
C TYR A 101 4.28 -22.35 2.07
N SER A 102 3.54 -23.36 2.54
CA SER A 102 3.93 -24.25 3.65
C SER A 102 5.17 -25.09 3.40
N ARG A 103 5.61 -25.23 2.14
CA ARG A 103 6.75 -26.07 1.73
C ARG A 103 7.88 -25.23 1.14
N PRO A 104 8.87 -24.81 1.97
CA PRO A 104 10.02 -24.05 1.51
C PRO A 104 10.81 -24.75 0.41
N ARG A 105 11.37 -23.96 -0.51
CA ARG A 105 12.27 -24.45 -1.55
C ARG A 105 13.51 -23.57 -1.61
N THR A 106 14.69 -24.19 -1.74
CA THR A 106 16.00 -23.50 -1.78
C THR A 106 16.06 -22.42 -2.86
N ASN A 107 15.49 -22.72 -4.04
CA ASN A 107 15.51 -21.78 -5.16
C ASN A 107 14.38 -20.75 -5.11
N GLY A 108 13.47 -20.80 -4.13
CA GLY A 108 12.24 -20.02 -4.11
C GLY A 108 11.15 -20.59 -5.03
N VAL A 109 9.98 -19.95 -5.04
CA VAL A 109 8.82 -20.31 -5.89
C VAL A 109 8.22 -19.08 -6.55
N ASN A 110 7.50 -19.27 -7.65
CA ASN A 110 6.67 -18.22 -8.21
C ASN A 110 5.48 -18.00 -7.29
N ALA A 111 5.29 -16.75 -6.86
CA ALA A 111 4.24 -16.32 -5.95
C ALA A 111 3.23 -15.40 -6.63
N LEU A 112 3.56 -14.81 -7.78
CA LEU A 112 2.69 -14.00 -8.62
C LEU A 112 3.28 -13.98 -10.04
N THR A 113 2.47 -14.13 -11.07
CA THR A 113 2.92 -13.87 -12.45
C THR A 113 2.78 -12.38 -12.73
N VAL A 114 3.91 -11.66 -12.68
CA VAL A 114 3.98 -10.22 -12.95
C VAL A 114 4.08 -10.00 -14.46
N ARG A 115 3.29 -9.07 -14.98
CA ARG A 115 3.31 -8.70 -16.41
C ARG A 115 4.47 -7.78 -16.71
N GLU A 116 4.77 -7.61 -18.00
CA GLU A 116 5.67 -6.56 -18.47
C GLU A 116 5.20 -5.18 -17.98
N ASP A 117 6.15 -4.32 -17.63
CA ASP A 117 5.95 -2.99 -17.04
C ASP A 117 5.16 -2.93 -15.71
N ASP A 118 4.96 -4.07 -15.05
CA ASP A 118 4.39 -4.16 -13.73
C ASP A 118 5.44 -4.63 -12.71
N GLU A 119 5.18 -4.37 -11.43
CA GLU A 119 6.01 -4.87 -10.34
C GLU A 119 5.13 -5.13 -9.12
N LEU A 120 5.47 -6.17 -8.36
CA LEU A 120 4.90 -6.34 -7.02
C LEU A 120 5.32 -5.14 -6.16
N ILE A 121 4.35 -4.55 -5.44
CA ILE A 121 4.61 -3.43 -4.53
C ILE A 121 4.43 -3.81 -3.07
N GLU A 122 3.51 -4.73 -2.75
CA GLU A 122 3.15 -5.04 -1.38
C GLU A 122 2.54 -6.45 -1.29
N VAL A 123 2.78 -7.13 -0.17
CA VAL A 123 2.06 -8.34 0.24
C VAL A 123 1.62 -8.19 1.68
N LYS A 124 0.37 -8.53 1.98
CA LYS A 124 -0.17 -8.50 3.35
C LYS A 124 -0.79 -9.84 3.71
N LEU A 125 -0.59 -10.25 4.95
CA LEU A 125 -1.30 -11.36 5.57
C LEU A 125 -2.68 -10.88 6.04
N THR A 126 -3.69 -11.72 5.86
CA THR A 126 -5.10 -11.44 6.15
C THR A 126 -5.79 -12.71 6.64
N ASP A 127 -6.95 -12.59 7.27
CA ASP A 127 -7.69 -13.69 7.89
C ASP A 127 -9.04 -14.02 7.20
N GLY A 128 -9.31 -13.44 6.03
CA GLY A 128 -10.59 -13.62 5.34
C GLY A 128 -11.61 -12.50 5.58
N THR A 129 -11.39 -11.65 6.58
CA THR A 129 -12.33 -10.61 7.02
C THR A 129 -11.84 -9.18 6.80
N ASN A 130 -10.61 -9.03 6.29
CA ASN A 130 -10.01 -7.72 6.08
C ASN A 130 -10.64 -6.97 4.88
N HIS A 131 -10.65 -5.65 5.01
CA HIS A 131 -10.78 -4.72 3.89
C HIS A 131 -9.42 -4.40 3.29
N ILE A 132 -9.38 -4.37 1.96
CA ILE A 132 -8.21 -3.98 1.17
C ILE A 132 -8.41 -2.54 0.73
N ILE A 133 -7.41 -1.69 0.99
CA ILE A 133 -7.35 -0.32 0.48
C ILE A 133 -6.11 -0.17 -0.39
N LEU A 134 -6.32 0.24 -1.64
CA LEU A 134 -5.25 0.61 -2.57
C LEU A 134 -5.28 2.11 -2.77
N ALA A 135 -4.11 2.74 -2.76
CA ALA A 135 -3.98 4.17 -3.07
C ALA A 135 -3.08 4.39 -4.30
N THR A 136 -3.44 5.38 -5.10
CA THR A 136 -2.71 5.76 -6.30
C THR A 136 -1.92 7.04 -6.11
N ARG A 137 -0.89 7.22 -6.93
CA ARG A 137 -0.04 8.43 -6.97
C ARG A 137 -0.85 9.72 -7.16
N GLU A 138 -1.95 9.66 -7.91
CA GLU A 138 -2.89 10.77 -8.13
C GLU A 138 -3.74 11.14 -6.90
N GLY A 139 -3.59 10.43 -5.77
CA GLY A 139 -4.36 10.71 -4.55
C GLY A 139 -5.78 10.15 -4.58
N LYS A 140 -6.02 9.08 -5.33
CA LYS A 140 -7.25 8.27 -5.26
C LYS A 140 -7.01 7.04 -4.39
N ALA A 141 -8.06 6.57 -3.72
CA ALA A 141 -8.05 5.30 -3.03
C ALA A 141 -9.38 4.56 -3.22
N ILE A 142 -9.30 3.24 -3.32
CA ILE A 142 -10.44 2.34 -3.36
C ILE A 142 -10.38 1.41 -2.14
N ARG A 143 -11.53 1.16 -1.51
CA ARG A 143 -11.70 0.17 -0.44
C ARG A 143 -12.66 -0.90 -0.92
N PHE A 144 -12.32 -2.17 -0.75
CA PHE A 144 -13.23 -3.29 -1.00
C PHE A 144 -12.95 -4.42 0.00
N HIS A 145 -13.87 -5.35 0.17
CA HIS A 145 -13.69 -6.47 1.09
C HIS A 145 -12.83 -7.56 0.42
N GLU A 146 -11.96 -8.28 1.14
CA GLU A 146 -11.08 -9.27 0.49
C GLU A 146 -11.84 -10.44 -0.18
N LYS A 147 -13.08 -10.68 0.24
CA LYS A 147 -14.00 -11.66 -0.38
C LYS A 147 -14.30 -11.34 -1.84
N ASP A 148 -14.17 -10.07 -2.26
CA ASP A 148 -14.32 -9.65 -3.65
C ASP A 148 -13.13 -10.08 -4.54
N VAL A 149 -12.08 -10.63 -3.90
CA VAL A 149 -10.93 -11.27 -4.55
C VAL A 149 -11.01 -12.76 -4.27
N ARG A 150 -11.40 -13.54 -5.29
CA ARG A 150 -11.37 -15.01 -5.19
C ARG A 150 -9.95 -15.50 -4.92
N GLU A 151 -9.86 -16.62 -4.22
CA GLU A 151 -8.59 -17.33 -4.03
C GLU A 151 -8.08 -17.88 -5.35
N MET A 152 -6.76 -17.83 -5.51
CA MET A 152 -6.07 -18.27 -6.71
C MET A 152 -4.75 -18.96 -6.35
N GLY A 153 -4.31 -19.85 -7.23
CA GLY A 153 -2.99 -20.47 -7.14
C GLY A 153 -1.84 -19.46 -7.30
N ARG A 154 -0.64 -19.90 -6.93
CA ARG A 154 0.55 -19.04 -6.89
C ARG A 154 0.93 -18.42 -8.24
N THR A 155 0.77 -19.15 -9.33
CA THR A 155 1.14 -18.72 -10.69
C THR A 155 0.08 -17.85 -11.38
N ALA A 156 -1.05 -17.57 -10.73
CA ALA A 156 -2.05 -16.68 -11.30
C ALA A 156 -1.53 -15.22 -11.33
N THR A 157 -2.00 -14.46 -12.32
CA THR A 157 -1.71 -13.03 -12.45
C THR A 157 -2.52 -12.16 -11.49
N GLY A 158 -3.72 -12.61 -11.08
CA GLY A 158 -4.64 -11.82 -10.25
C GLY A 158 -5.73 -11.13 -11.07
N VAL A 159 -6.48 -10.25 -10.39
CA VAL A 159 -7.61 -9.48 -10.92
C VAL A 159 -7.41 -7.99 -10.64
N LYS A 160 -8.10 -7.12 -11.39
CA LYS A 160 -7.95 -5.67 -11.24
C LYS A 160 -8.46 -5.19 -9.87
N GLY A 161 -7.60 -4.67 -9.00
CA GLY A 161 -7.98 -4.09 -7.71
C GLY A 161 -8.49 -2.66 -7.84
N ILE A 162 -7.77 -1.83 -8.60
CA ILE A 162 -8.12 -0.43 -8.88
C ILE A 162 -7.87 -0.11 -10.35
N LYS A 163 -8.73 0.70 -10.95
CA LYS A 163 -8.50 1.28 -12.28
C LYS A 163 -7.71 2.57 -12.14
N LEU A 164 -6.47 2.55 -12.62
CA LEU A 164 -5.64 3.75 -12.70
C LEU A 164 -6.25 4.76 -13.67
N GLY A 165 -6.25 6.04 -13.26
CA GLY A 165 -6.67 7.17 -14.10
C GLY A 165 -5.62 7.50 -15.16
N SER A 166 -5.97 8.40 -16.09
CA SER A 166 -5.09 8.86 -17.18
C SER A 166 -3.98 9.81 -16.74
N PHE A 167 -3.85 10.05 -15.44
CA PHE A 167 -2.78 10.86 -14.87
C PHE A 167 -1.39 10.29 -15.25
N GLU A 168 -0.45 11.17 -15.57
CA GLU A 168 0.87 10.76 -16.04
C GLU A 168 1.63 9.98 -14.96
N ASN A 169 2.23 8.84 -15.33
CA ASN A 169 2.95 7.97 -14.40
C ASN A 169 2.11 7.54 -13.19
N ASN A 170 0.77 7.51 -13.33
CA ASN A 170 -0.12 7.06 -12.26
C ASN A 170 0.05 5.57 -12.02
N VAL A 171 0.23 5.23 -10.74
CA VAL A 171 0.52 3.90 -10.27
C VAL A 171 -0.07 3.73 -8.89
N VAL A 172 -0.26 2.48 -8.46
CA VAL A 172 -0.53 2.18 -7.05
C VAL A 172 0.75 2.42 -6.25
N ILE A 173 0.65 3.22 -5.18
CA ILE A 173 1.79 3.57 -4.31
C ILE A 173 1.86 2.72 -3.05
N GLY A 174 0.79 1.98 -2.72
CA GLY A 174 0.76 1.12 -1.57
C GLY A 174 -0.60 0.44 -1.37
N MET A 175 -0.59 -0.55 -0.50
CA MET A 175 -1.77 -1.29 -0.08
C MET A 175 -1.79 -1.42 1.44
N VAL A 176 -2.95 -1.24 2.04
CA VAL A 176 -3.20 -1.59 3.45
C VAL A 176 -4.34 -2.59 3.53
N CYS A 177 -4.20 -3.55 4.45
CA CYS A 177 -5.27 -4.49 4.80
C CYS A 177 -5.64 -4.21 6.25
N VAL A 178 -6.91 -3.93 6.51
CA VAL A 178 -7.41 -3.48 7.81
C VAL A 178 -8.65 -4.27 8.18
N ALA A 179 -8.75 -4.67 9.44
CA ALA A 179 -10.00 -5.20 9.98
C ALA A 179 -11.01 -4.05 10.14
N GLU A 180 -12.30 -4.37 10.15
CA GLU A 180 -13.36 -3.41 10.41
C GLU A 180 -13.69 -3.34 11.91
N ASP A 181 -12.65 -3.14 12.72
CA ASP A 181 -12.71 -3.03 14.19
C ASP A 181 -12.69 -1.58 14.69
N GLY A 182 -12.45 -0.62 13.80
CA GLY A 182 -12.36 0.81 14.11
C GLY A 182 -11.06 1.24 14.80
N LEU A 183 -10.08 0.35 14.97
CA LEU A 183 -8.86 0.64 15.73
C LEU A 183 -7.81 1.43 14.94
N LYS A 184 -7.84 1.32 13.60
CA LYS A 184 -6.83 1.92 12.73
C LYS A 184 -7.37 3.08 11.91
N THR A 185 -6.54 4.11 11.80
CA THR A 185 -6.72 5.21 10.86
C THR A 185 -5.85 5.00 9.62
N ILE A 186 -6.23 5.60 8.51
CA ILE A 186 -5.45 5.61 7.27
C ILE A 186 -4.58 6.86 7.25
N LEU A 187 -3.28 6.65 7.38
CA LEU A 187 -2.25 7.67 7.28
C LEU A 187 -1.77 7.77 5.84
N VAL A 188 -1.77 8.98 5.29
CA VAL A 188 -1.27 9.27 3.95
C VAL A 188 -0.20 10.35 3.99
N VAL A 189 0.84 10.21 3.17
CA VAL A 189 1.94 11.17 3.04
C VAL A 189 2.22 11.44 1.57
N SER A 190 2.37 12.71 1.22
CA SER A 190 2.70 13.20 -0.12
C SER A 190 4.18 13.58 -0.24
N GLU A 191 4.66 13.70 -1.49
CA GLU A 191 6.08 13.94 -1.79
C GLU A 191 6.63 15.26 -1.25
N ASN A 192 5.78 16.27 -1.02
CA ASN A 192 6.18 17.55 -0.42
C ASN A 192 6.13 17.55 1.12
N GLY A 193 6.00 16.37 1.75
CA GLY A 193 5.95 16.25 3.20
C GLY A 193 4.64 16.70 3.83
N ILE A 194 3.53 16.66 3.08
CA ILE A 194 2.19 16.89 3.62
C ILE A 194 1.56 15.54 3.94
N GLY A 195 0.89 15.45 5.08
CA GLY A 195 0.18 14.24 5.45
C GLY A 195 -0.97 14.47 6.41
N LYS A 196 -1.74 13.42 6.61
CA LYS A 196 -2.94 13.42 7.45
C LYS A 196 -3.36 12.00 7.76
N ARG A 197 -4.18 11.86 8.81
CA ARG A 197 -4.92 10.65 9.12
C ARG A 197 -6.37 10.82 8.69
N THR A 198 -7.02 9.72 8.34
CA THR A 198 -8.45 9.69 8.07
C THR A 198 -9.02 8.39 8.63
N VAL A 199 -10.13 8.48 9.35
CA VAL A 199 -10.81 7.30 9.91
C VAL A 199 -11.24 6.34 8.80
N LEU A 200 -11.22 5.03 9.09
CA LEU A 200 -11.55 3.98 8.11
C LEU A 200 -12.95 4.16 7.50
N ASP A 201 -13.93 4.58 8.31
CA ASP A 201 -15.33 4.74 7.89
C ASP A 201 -15.53 5.81 6.80
N ALA A 202 -14.64 6.80 6.73
CA ALA A 202 -14.66 7.78 5.64
C ALA A 202 -14.33 7.13 4.28
N TYR A 203 -13.60 6.01 4.28
CA TYR A 203 -13.42 5.16 3.12
C TYR A 203 -14.60 4.21 2.99
N ARG A 204 -15.69 4.68 2.37
CA ARG A 204 -16.82 3.82 2.04
C ARG A 204 -16.37 2.67 1.13
N PRO A 205 -16.77 1.41 1.38
CA PRO A 205 -16.53 0.30 0.47
C PRO A 205 -17.08 0.57 -0.94
N GLN A 206 -16.37 0.10 -1.95
CA GLN A 206 -16.69 0.27 -3.37
C GLN A 206 -16.48 -1.05 -4.10
N THR A 207 -17.05 -1.19 -5.29
CA THR A 207 -16.79 -2.36 -6.15
C THR A 207 -15.33 -2.40 -6.59
N ARG A 208 -14.64 -3.51 -6.32
CA ARG A 208 -13.27 -3.77 -6.77
C ARG A 208 -13.11 -3.47 -8.27
N GLY A 209 -12.00 -2.80 -8.63
CA GLY A 209 -11.68 -2.45 -10.01
C GLY A 209 -12.26 -1.11 -10.47
N GLY A 210 -12.97 -0.39 -9.59
CA GLY A 210 -13.36 0.99 -9.80
C GLY A 210 -12.18 1.97 -9.80
N LYS A 211 -12.45 3.25 -10.07
CA LYS A 211 -11.43 4.32 -10.08
C LYS A 211 -10.99 4.77 -8.68
N GLY A 212 -11.77 4.43 -7.65
CA GLY A 212 -11.59 4.95 -6.30
C GLY A 212 -12.05 6.41 -6.15
N SER A 213 -12.09 6.88 -4.90
CA SER A 213 -12.43 8.26 -4.54
C SER A 213 -11.22 8.99 -3.95
N LYS A 214 -11.24 10.33 -3.87
CA LYS A 214 -10.10 11.10 -3.35
C LYS A 214 -9.70 10.60 -1.95
N THR A 215 -8.40 10.52 -1.67
CA THR A 215 -7.84 10.26 -0.33
C THR A 215 -7.02 11.43 0.19
N ILE A 216 -6.54 12.29 -0.71
CA ILE A 216 -5.87 13.55 -0.43
C ILE A 216 -6.14 14.47 -1.62
N ASN A 217 -6.21 15.78 -1.39
CA ASN A 217 -6.32 16.73 -2.48
C ASN A 217 -4.93 17.04 -3.05
N VAL A 218 -4.58 16.42 -4.17
CA VAL A 218 -3.28 16.64 -4.84
C VAL A 218 -3.28 17.99 -5.56
N THR A 219 -2.38 18.88 -5.15
CA THR A 219 -2.10 20.19 -5.75
C THR A 219 -0.59 20.41 -5.87
N GLU A 220 -0.14 21.51 -6.46
CA GLU A 220 1.30 21.87 -6.47
C GLU A 220 1.89 21.94 -5.05
N LYS A 221 1.13 22.48 -4.08
CA LYS A 221 1.52 22.53 -2.67
C LYS A 221 1.71 21.15 -2.04
N THR A 222 0.76 20.22 -2.21
CA THR A 222 0.87 18.89 -1.61
C THR A 222 1.85 17.99 -2.35
N GLY A 223 1.96 18.15 -3.67
CA GLY A 223 2.58 17.14 -4.51
C GLY A 223 1.80 15.82 -4.51
N HIS A 224 2.35 14.85 -5.22
CA HIS A 224 1.73 13.54 -5.41
C HIS A 224 1.77 12.68 -4.15
N LEU A 225 0.83 11.73 -4.05
CA LEU A 225 0.80 10.78 -2.95
C LEU A 225 1.95 9.78 -3.11
N ILE A 226 2.69 9.52 -2.03
CA ILE A 226 3.83 8.59 -2.03
C ILE A 226 3.67 7.44 -1.05
N ALA A 227 2.86 7.59 0.01
CA ALA A 227 2.68 6.55 1.01
C ALA A 227 1.24 6.49 1.52
N ILE A 228 0.79 5.27 1.78
CA ILE A 228 -0.41 4.94 2.55
C ILE A 228 -0.04 3.90 3.60
N LYS A 229 -0.46 4.12 4.85
CA LYS A 229 -0.25 3.19 5.96
C LYS A 229 -1.52 3.12 6.82
N ALA A 230 -1.71 2.00 7.51
CA ALA A 230 -2.73 1.86 8.53
C ALA A 230 -2.05 1.97 9.89
N ALA A 231 -2.45 2.94 10.70
CA ALA A 231 -1.77 3.30 11.93
C ALA A 231 -2.76 3.55 13.07
N THR A 232 -2.31 3.28 14.28
CA THR A 232 -2.95 3.67 15.55
C THR A 232 -2.39 5.02 16.02
N GLU A 233 -2.93 5.59 17.09
CA GLU A 233 -2.40 6.83 17.66
C GLU A 233 -1.06 6.62 18.37
N ASP A 234 -0.84 5.41 18.87
CA ASP A 234 0.32 5.02 19.65
C ASP A 234 1.56 4.80 18.76
N ASP A 235 1.34 4.50 17.48
CA ASP A 235 2.41 4.31 16.50
C ASP A 235 3.27 5.58 16.31
N ASP A 236 4.51 5.38 15.88
CA ASP A 236 5.37 6.42 15.35
C ASP A 236 5.56 6.24 13.84
N MET A 237 5.80 7.34 13.14
CA MET A 237 6.16 7.35 11.72
C MET A 237 7.58 7.84 11.56
N VAL A 238 8.31 7.23 10.63
CA VAL A 238 9.64 7.68 10.22
C VAL A 238 9.59 8.12 8.78
N ILE A 239 10.04 9.34 8.51
CA ILE A 239 10.20 9.87 7.14
C ILE A 239 11.69 10.00 6.87
N ILE A 240 12.11 9.44 5.72
CA ILE A 240 13.51 9.44 5.30
C ILE A 240 13.61 10.23 4.01
N ASN A 241 14.48 11.22 3.99
CA ASN A 241 14.75 12.01 2.80
C ASN A 241 15.88 11.41 1.97
N LYS A 242 15.95 11.76 0.67
CA LYS A 242 17.04 11.37 -0.23
C LYS A 242 18.40 11.92 0.20
N SER A 243 18.42 13.01 0.97
CA SER A 243 19.62 13.52 1.62
C SER A 243 20.13 12.66 2.80
N GLY A 244 19.34 11.68 3.24
CA GLY A 244 19.64 10.81 4.37
C GLY A 244 19.27 11.38 5.74
N ILE A 245 18.48 12.47 5.78
CA ILE A 245 17.85 12.96 7.02
C ILE A 245 16.68 12.03 7.35
N THR A 246 16.63 11.57 8.61
CA THR A 246 15.58 10.70 9.12
C THR A 246 14.84 11.42 10.24
N ILE A 247 13.52 11.53 10.11
CA ILE A 247 12.67 12.29 11.02
C ILE A 247 11.64 11.32 11.62
N ARG A 248 11.54 11.28 12.94
CA ARG A 248 10.51 10.51 13.66
C ARG A 248 9.40 11.45 14.13
N LEU A 249 8.15 11.08 13.90
CA LEU A 249 6.96 11.81 14.29
C LEU A 249 5.93 10.86 14.94
N ALA A 250 5.39 11.25 16.08
CA ALA A 250 4.29 10.53 16.70
C ALA A 250 3.01 10.64 15.87
N VAL A 251 2.39 9.50 15.58
CA VAL A 251 1.21 9.44 14.72
C VAL A 251 0.04 10.19 15.35
N LYS A 252 -0.10 10.19 16.68
CA LYS A 252 -1.09 11.02 17.40
C LYS A 252 -1.01 12.52 17.09
N ASN A 253 0.17 13.04 16.74
CA ASN A 253 0.33 14.46 16.40
C ASN A 253 -0.12 14.78 14.97
N VAL A 254 -0.31 13.77 14.12
CA VAL A 254 -0.82 13.96 12.76
C VAL A 254 -2.34 14.15 12.84
N PRO A 255 -2.90 15.23 12.25
CA PRO A 255 -4.32 15.51 12.38
C PRO A 255 -5.18 14.50 11.64
N THR A 256 -6.28 14.13 12.27
CA THR A 256 -7.33 13.30 11.67
C THR A 256 -8.35 14.20 10.98
N THR A 257 -8.41 14.13 9.65
CA THR A 257 -9.30 14.95 8.82
C THR A 257 -10.00 14.12 7.75
N GLY A 258 -10.97 14.72 7.05
CA GLY A 258 -11.69 14.08 5.96
C GLY A 258 -10.81 13.73 4.75
N ARG A 259 -11.34 12.90 3.84
CA ARG A 259 -10.59 12.39 2.69
C ARG A 259 -10.20 13.45 1.66
N ALA A 260 -11.04 14.44 1.43
CA ALA A 260 -10.84 15.45 0.38
C ALA A 260 -10.02 16.68 0.82
N THR A 261 -9.34 16.62 1.96
CA THR A 261 -8.47 17.70 2.47
C THR A 261 -7.02 17.56 1.97
N GLN A 262 -6.24 18.63 2.06
CA GLN A 262 -4.79 18.61 1.77
C GLN A 262 -3.98 17.90 2.86
N GLY A 263 -4.37 18.04 4.13
CA GLY A 263 -3.56 17.65 5.28
C GLY A 263 -2.63 18.78 5.74
N VAL A 264 -1.68 18.46 6.61
CA VAL A 264 -0.74 19.42 7.20
C VAL A 264 0.70 19.08 6.88
N LYS A 265 1.58 20.06 7.02
CA LYS A 265 3.01 19.88 6.80
C LYS A 265 3.61 19.07 7.95
N LEU A 266 4.10 17.88 7.63
CA LEU A 266 4.77 16.97 8.56
C LEU A 266 6.25 17.27 8.68
N ILE A 267 6.88 17.65 7.56
CA ILE A 267 8.31 17.95 7.49
C ILE A 267 8.58 19.16 6.60
N ASP A 268 9.65 19.88 6.88
CA ASP A 268 10.16 20.91 5.98
C ASP A 268 11.27 20.36 5.08
N LEU A 269 10.92 20.12 3.82
CA LEU A 269 11.90 19.75 2.82
C LEU A 269 12.72 20.97 2.43
N ARG A 270 14.02 20.94 2.75
CA ARG A 270 14.97 21.94 2.26
C ARG A 270 14.91 22.00 0.73
N LYS A 271 15.16 23.17 0.13
CA LYS A 271 15.12 23.34 -1.33
C LYS A 271 15.97 22.26 -2.03
N LYS A 272 15.32 21.43 -2.85
CA LYS A 272 15.86 20.27 -3.62
C LYS A 272 15.94 18.91 -2.89
N ASP A 273 15.51 18.81 -1.64
CA ASP A 273 15.36 17.51 -0.98
C ASP A 273 14.02 16.86 -1.34
N ALA A 274 13.93 15.54 -1.23
CA ALA A 274 12.71 14.78 -1.51
C ALA A 274 12.62 13.59 -0.57
N ILE A 275 11.40 13.14 -0.30
CA ILE A 275 11.18 11.94 0.50
C ILE A 275 11.65 10.71 -0.30
N ALA A 276 12.49 9.90 0.33
CA ALA A 276 12.92 8.60 -0.16
C ALA A 276 11.96 7.49 0.29
N ASP A 277 11.56 7.50 1.56
CA ASP A 277 10.67 6.48 2.13
C ASP A 277 9.90 6.97 3.37
N VAL A 278 8.82 6.27 3.69
CA VAL A 278 7.98 6.46 4.88
C VAL A 278 7.69 5.12 5.54
N GLY A 279 8.22 4.93 6.75
CA GLY A 279 8.01 3.76 7.60
C GLY A 279 7.06 4.02 8.76
N LEU A 280 6.47 2.96 9.31
CA LEU A 280 5.78 2.97 10.60
C LEU A 280 6.59 2.16 11.61
N ILE A 281 6.60 2.65 12.83
CA ILE A 281 7.08 2.01 14.06
C ILE A 281 5.81 1.73 14.89
N ILE A 282 5.52 0.46 15.13
CA ILE A 282 4.34 0.07 15.93
C ILE A 282 4.70 0.22 17.41
N ASP A 283 3.81 0.82 18.21
CA ASP A 283 4.05 1.03 19.64
C ASP A 283 4.33 -0.28 20.39
N GLY A 284 5.18 -0.20 21.42
CA GLY A 284 5.67 -1.37 22.17
C GLY A 284 6.73 -2.20 21.44
N GLN A 285 7.05 -1.91 20.17
CA GLN A 285 8.16 -2.56 19.44
C GLN A 285 9.51 -1.86 19.61
N LEU A 286 9.55 -0.65 20.19
CA LEU A 286 10.74 0.21 20.12
C LEU A 286 11.02 1.12 21.34
N GLU A 287 10.49 0.82 22.54
CA GLU A 287 10.74 1.68 23.71
C GLU A 287 12.23 1.80 24.11
N GLU A 288 13.11 0.86 23.74
CA GLU A 288 14.55 0.93 24.10
C GLU A 288 15.49 1.37 22.95
N ASP A 289 15.02 1.47 21.70
CA ASP A 289 15.93 1.34 20.55
C ASP A 289 15.82 2.35 19.40
N ALA A 290 15.31 3.55 19.65
CA ALA A 290 15.45 4.66 18.70
C ALA A 290 16.94 4.94 18.37
N PRO A 291 17.34 5.24 17.11
CA PRO A 291 18.64 5.85 16.83
C PRO A 291 18.79 7.15 17.64
N GLU A 292 19.92 7.31 18.34
CA GLU A 292 20.22 8.50 19.17
C GLU A 292 20.33 9.82 18.37
N GLU A 293 20.24 9.77 17.03
CA GLU A 293 20.30 10.93 16.12
C GLU A 293 19.03 11.09 15.26
N LEU A 294 17.84 10.84 15.82
CA LEU A 294 16.59 11.20 15.14
C LEU A 294 16.24 12.66 15.40
N GLU A 295 16.07 13.45 14.35
CA GLU A 295 15.39 14.74 14.48
C GLU A 295 13.91 14.46 14.79
N THR A 296 13.43 14.93 15.94
CA THR A 296 12.00 14.97 16.24
C THR A 296 11.33 15.99 15.34
N GLY A 297 10.43 15.52 14.48
CA GLY A 297 9.62 16.39 13.65
C GLY A 297 8.54 17.10 14.47
N VAL A 298 8.27 18.37 14.16
CA VAL A 298 7.13 19.11 14.71
C VAL A 298 6.09 19.24 13.60
N VAL A 299 4.85 18.85 13.89
CA VAL A 299 3.72 19.10 12.98
C VAL A 299 3.47 20.60 12.96
N LEU A 300 3.59 21.22 11.79
CA LEU A 300 3.43 22.65 11.65
C LEU A 300 1.94 22.95 11.40
N ASP A 301 1.29 23.58 12.37
CA ASP A 301 -0.07 24.08 12.21
C ASP A 301 -0.11 25.03 11.02
N THR A 302 -0.82 24.61 9.98
CA THR A 302 -1.16 25.47 8.86
C THR A 302 -2.66 25.68 8.96
N GLU A 303 -3.08 26.93 9.14
CA GLU A 303 -4.48 27.33 9.22
C GLU A 303 -5.29 26.65 8.10
N VAL A 304 -6.25 25.81 8.49
CA VAL A 304 -7.14 25.11 7.57
C VAL A 304 -8.24 26.10 7.18
N SER A 305 -8.10 26.76 6.04
CA SER A 305 -9.21 27.45 5.39
C SER A 305 -10.06 26.43 4.62
N ASP A 306 -11.07 25.89 5.28
CA ASP A 306 -12.10 25.07 4.63
C ASP A 306 -13.08 25.98 3.87
N GLU A 307 -12.89 26.13 2.57
CA GLU A 307 -13.96 26.54 1.65
C GLU A 307 -13.83 25.74 0.35
N THR A 308 -14.65 24.69 0.18
CA THR A 308 -15.52 24.56 -0.99
C THR A 308 -16.55 23.45 -0.75
N THR A 309 -17.82 23.84 -0.61
CA THR A 309 -18.97 22.98 -0.87
C THR A 309 -19.11 22.81 -2.39
N VAL A 310 -19.02 21.59 -2.90
CA VAL A 310 -19.55 21.27 -4.23
C VAL A 310 -20.45 20.05 -4.09
N ALA A 311 -21.73 20.28 -4.37
CA ALA A 311 -22.75 19.26 -4.49
C ALA A 311 -22.42 18.35 -5.67
N ASP A 312 -22.38 17.04 -5.42
CA ASP A 312 -22.30 16.01 -6.45
C ASP A 312 -23.72 15.88 -7.04
N SER A 313 -23.91 16.34 -8.27
CA SER A 313 -25.13 16.12 -9.03
C SER A 313 -25.02 14.78 -9.75
N ASP A 314 -25.76 13.79 -9.26
CA ASP A 314 -26.04 12.53 -9.94
C ASP A 314 -26.78 12.80 -11.27
N GLU A 315 -26.15 12.47 -12.40
CA GLU A 315 -26.86 12.23 -13.65
C GLU A 315 -27.20 10.75 -13.75
N SER A 316 -28.43 10.42 -13.31
CA SER A 316 -29.14 9.22 -13.72
C SER A 316 -30.15 9.60 -14.80
N SER A 317 -29.87 9.34 -16.07
CA SER A 317 -30.88 9.34 -17.12
C SER A 317 -31.61 7.99 -17.11
N ASN A 318 -32.81 8.00 -16.54
CA ASN A 318 -33.82 6.97 -16.71
C ASN A 318 -34.89 7.57 -17.61
N ASP A 319 -34.97 7.11 -18.86
CA ASP A 319 -35.99 7.55 -19.82
C ASP A 319 -37.06 6.47 -19.96
N SER A 320 -38.27 6.82 -19.53
CA SER A 320 -39.55 6.18 -19.81
C SER A 320 -40.55 7.31 -19.63
N THR A 321 -41.30 7.76 -20.63
CA THR A 321 -42.61 7.29 -21.14
C THR A 321 -43.23 8.52 -21.82
N ASP A 322 -44.15 8.52 -22.78
CA ASP A 322 -44.85 7.53 -23.60
C ASP A 322 -45.63 8.33 -24.68
N SER A 323 -45.97 7.64 -25.76
CA SER A 323 -47.23 7.73 -26.54
C SER A 323 -47.58 8.88 -27.52
N ASN A 324 -47.99 8.38 -28.71
CA ASN A 324 -49.04 8.82 -29.66
C ASN A 324 -48.71 9.91 -30.69
N ASP A 325 -49.11 9.85 -31.97
CA ASP A 325 -50.09 9.03 -32.72
C ASP A 325 -49.87 9.21 -34.25
N SER A 326 -50.36 8.25 -35.06
CA SER A 326 -50.76 8.31 -36.49
C SER A 326 -49.66 8.50 -37.56
N THR A 327 -49.63 7.83 -38.73
CA THR A 327 -50.70 7.29 -39.58
C THR A 327 -50.11 6.33 -40.64
N GLU A 328 -50.83 5.23 -40.91
CA GLU A 328 -51.17 4.62 -42.21
C GLU A 328 -50.14 4.23 -43.30
N THR A 329 -50.26 2.93 -43.63
CA THR A 329 -50.43 2.28 -44.96
C THR A 329 -49.23 1.86 -45.84
N THR A 330 -49.21 0.52 -46.03
CA THR A 330 -49.01 -0.27 -47.26
C THR A 330 -47.71 -0.13 -48.05
N ASP A 331 -46.96 -1.23 -48.20
CA ASP A 331 -47.01 -2.04 -49.44
C ASP A 331 -46.39 -3.44 -49.27
N SER A 332 -46.98 -4.40 -49.96
CA SER A 332 -46.53 -5.75 -50.31
C SER A 332 -45.14 -5.76 -50.98
N SER A 333 -44.31 -6.81 -50.85
CA SER A 333 -44.31 -8.04 -51.67
C SER A 333 -43.23 -9.02 -51.14
N GLU A 334 -43.57 -10.28 -50.87
CA GLU A 334 -43.21 -11.50 -51.66
C GLU A 334 -41.68 -11.78 -51.78
N GLU A 335 -41.24 -12.90 -51.18
CA GLU A 335 -40.59 -14.06 -51.86
C GLU A 335 -39.07 -13.82 -52.10
N GLU A 336 -38.10 -14.70 -51.85
CA GLU A 336 -37.97 -16.15 -51.70
C GLU A 336 -36.79 -16.47 -50.74
N GLU A 337 -36.78 -17.70 -50.23
CA GLU A 337 -35.68 -18.50 -49.62
C GLU A 337 -34.80 -17.95 -48.48
#